data_AF-A0A956XT72-F1
#
_entry.id   AF-A0A956XT72-F1
#
_cell.length_a   1.000
_cell.length_b   1.000
_cell.length_c   1.000
_cell.angle_alpha   90.00
_cell.angle_beta   90.00
_cell.angle_gamma   90.00
#
_symmetry.space_group_name_H-M   'P 1'
#
loop_
_entity.id
_entity.type
_entity.pdbx_description
1 polymer ?
#
loop_
_entity_poly.entity_id
_entity_poly.type
_entity_poly.pdbx_seq_one_letter_code
_entity_poly.pdbx_strand_id
1 'polypeptide(L)'
;MAALQGEFTVENAYQYNRRSAVRWIWSHIWRYKWLFFLAISMYMVAWSMFASGRVLTGAAAEEITNPTSPNGLQSVALAVLAVLVLDGVSALIGSISVETIAQRLARDSREELYISLLGKSQTFHDQQRVGDIMARAT
;
A
#
# COMPACT_ATOMS: atom_id res chain seq x y z
N MET A 1 11.70 26.52 -7.83
CA MET A 1 13.17 26.49 -7.85
C MET A 1 13.68 26.42 -6.43
N ALA A 2 14.18 25.26 -6.02
CA ALA A 2 15.11 25.11 -4.91
C ALA A 2 15.91 23.84 -5.24
N ALA A 3 16.95 24.01 -6.06
CA ALA A 3 17.94 22.97 -6.24
C ALA A 3 18.56 22.70 -4.86
N LEU A 4 18.64 21.43 -4.47
CA LEU A 4 19.40 21.03 -3.28
C LEU A 4 20.83 21.55 -3.48
N GLN A 5 21.21 22.57 -2.70
CA GLN A 5 22.58 23.08 -2.66
C GLN A 5 23.46 22.00 -2.00
N GLY A 6 24.02 21.14 -2.84
CA GLY A 6 25.10 20.21 -2.50
C GLY A 6 26.17 20.35 -3.57
N GLU A 7 27.42 20.10 -3.19
CA GLU A 7 28.60 20.16 -4.09
C GLU A 7 28.47 19.18 -5.28
N PHE A 8 27.65 18.12 -5.10
CA PHE A 8 27.27 17.17 -6.14
C PHE A 8 25.75 17.17 -6.33
N THR A 9 25.30 17.38 -7.57
CA THR A 9 23.89 17.25 -7.94
C THR A 9 23.69 15.95 -8.72
N VAL A 10 22.74 15.13 -8.30
CA VAL A 10 22.40 13.89 -9.02
C VAL A 10 21.43 14.25 -10.14
N GLU A 11 21.91 14.15 -11.38
CA GLU A 11 21.11 14.33 -12.58
C GLU A 11 19.97 13.29 -12.55
N ASN A 12 18.72 13.75 -12.44
CA ASN A 12 17.47 12.96 -12.34
C ASN A 12 16.98 12.52 -10.95
N ALA A 13 17.47 13.11 -9.86
CA ALA A 13 16.84 12.88 -8.55
C ALA A 13 15.38 13.38 -8.53
N TYR A 14 14.42 12.50 -8.20
CA TYR A 14 13.01 12.88 -8.08
C TYR A 14 12.81 13.83 -6.89
N GLN A 15 12.11 14.94 -7.11
CA GLN A 15 11.89 15.94 -6.07
C GLN A 15 10.58 15.70 -5.33
N TYR A 16 10.71 15.29 -4.07
CA TYR A 16 9.58 15.12 -3.16
C TYR A 16 9.27 16.40 -2.36
N ASN A 17 8.04 16.50 -1.87
CA ASN A 17 7.62 17.68 -1.13
C ASN A 17 8.04 17.60 0.34
N ARG A 18 9.19 18.19 0.68
CA ARG A 18 9.76 18.18 2.04
C ARG A 18 9.23 19.29 2.98
N ARG A 19 8.17 20.04 2.59
CA ARG A 19 7.67 21.18 3.39
C ARG A 19 7.01 20.78 4.71
N SER A 20 6.49 19.56 4.81
CA SER A 20 5.95 18.97 6.03
C SER A 20 6.01 17.46 5.94
N ALA A 21 6.08 16.77 7.09
CA ALA A 21 6.13 15.30 7.13
C ALA A 21 4.95 14.66 6.38
N VAL A 22 3.73 15.19 6.56
CA VAL A 22 2.52 14.70 5.88
C VAL A 22 2.58 14.89 4.37
N ARG A 23 3.03 16.06 3.87
CA ARG A 23 3.19 16.28 2.42
C ARG A 23 4.29 15.41 1.83
N TRP A 24 5.33 15.15 2.60
CA TRP A 24 6.43 14.29 2.18
C TRP A 24 5.95 12.85 1.98
N ILE A 25 5.20 12.29 2.93
CA ILE A 25 4.55 10.97 2.80
C ILE A 25 3.61 10.95 1.58
N TRP A 26 2.73 11.95 1.46
CA TRP A 26 1.80 12.01 0.33
C TRP A 26 2.49 12.10 -1.02
N SER A 27 3.60 12.83 -1.13
CA SER A 27 4.34 12.92 -2.38
C SER A 27 4.94 11.58 -2.83
N HIS A 28 5.26 10.69 -1.88
CA HIS A 28 5.70 9.33 -2.17
C HIS A 28 4.56 8.42 -2.58
N ILE A 29 3.44 8.44 -1.85
CA ILE A 29 2.26 7.65 -2.20
C ILE A 29 1.76 8.05 -3.60
N TRP A 30 1.73 9.35 -3.89
CA TRP A 30 1.25 9.87 -5.17
C TRP A 30 2.16 9.53 -6.36
N ARG A 31 3.46 9.30 -6.13
CA ARG A 31 4.37 8.75 -7.14
C ARG A 31 3.87 7.40 -7.67
N TYR A 32 3.21 6.62 -6.81
CA TYR A 32 2.64 5.30 -7.11
C TYR A 32 1.10 5.31 -7.08
N LYS A 33 0.49 6.41 -7.55
CA LYS A 33 -0.97 6.60 -7.56
C LYS A 33 -1.79 5.43 -8.12
N TRP A 34 -1.28 4.71 -9.11
CA TRP A 34 -1.96 3.53 -9.68
C TRP A 34 -2.10 2.41 -8.66
N LEU A 35 -1.05 2.11 -7.90
CA LEU A 35 -1.11 1.13 -6.81
C LEU A 35 -2.03 1.60 -5.69
N PHE A 36 -2.05 2.91 -5.41
CA PHE A 36 -2.93 3.50 -4.41
C PHE A 36 -4.41 3.34 -4.78
N PHE A 37 -4.78 3.72 -6.01
CA PHE A 37 -6.16 3.55 -6.49
C PHE A 37 -6.55 2.08 -6.66
N LEU A 38 -5.61 1.22 -7.06
CA LEU A 38 -5.82 -0.23 -7.10
C LEU A 38 -6.12 -0.77 -5.69
N ALA A 39 -5.33 -0.39 -4.68
CA ALA A 39 -5.55 -0.82 -3.31
C ALA A 39 -6.95 -0.42 -2.80
N ILE A 40 -7.33 0.84 -2.99
CA ILE A 40 -8.65 1.34 -2.58
C ILE A 40 -9.77 0.57 -3.28
N SER A 41 -9.68 0.44 -4.61
CA SER A 41 -10.66 -0.29 -5.41
C SER A 41 -10.81 -1.74 -4.92
N MET A 42 -9.70 -2.43 -4.71
CA MET A 42 -9.72 -3.83 -4.27
C MET A 42 -10.27 -3.99 -2.86
N TYR A 43 -9.95 -3.11 -1.91
CA TYR A 43 -10.55 -3.17 -0.57
C TYR A 43 -12.04 -2.85 -0.58
N MET A 44 -12.51 -1.92 -1.42
CA MET A 44 -13.94 -1.67 -1.58
C MET A 44 -14.67 -2.91 -2.10
N VAL A 45 -14.10 -3.59 -3.09
CA VAL A 45 -14.66 -4.86 -3.60
C VAL A 45 -14.66 -5.92 -2.52
N ALA A 46 -13.53 -6.11 -1.82
CA ALA A 46 -13.39 -7.08 -0.74
C ALA A 46 -14.48 -6.88 0.33
N TRP A 47 -14.58 -5.68 0.89
CA TRP A 47 -15.59 -5.39 1.91
C TRP A 47 -17.03 -5.56 1.42
N SER A 48 -17.31 -5.22 0.15
CA SER A 48 -18.62 -5.46 -0.44
C SER A 48 -18.93 -6.95 -0.53
N MET A 49 -17.97 -7.75 -1.02
CA MET A 49 -18.10 -9.21 -1.11
C MET A 49 -18.25 -9.85 0.27
N PHE A 50 -17.43 -9.44 1.23
CA PHE A 50 -17.53 -9.90 2.62
C PHE A 50 -18.90 -9.61 3.24
N ALA A 51 -19.47 -8.42 2.97
CA ALA A 51 -20.83 -8.09 3.39
C ALA A 51 -21.89 -8.97 2.71
N SER A 52 -21.80 -9.17 1.39
CA SER A 52 -22.69 -10.06 0.64
C SER A 52 -22.61 -11.52 1.11
N GLY A 53 -21.42 -12.01 1.47
CA GLY A 53 -21.22 -13.34 2.02
C GLY A 53 -22.06 -13.57 3.28
N ARG A 54 -22.16 -12.58 4.18
CA ARG A 54 -23.00 -12.68 5.38
C ARG A 54 -24.49 -12.79 5.07
N VAL A 55 -24.97 -12.06 4.06
CA VAL A 55 -26.37 -12.16 3.60
C VAL A 55 -26.64 -13.55 3.02
N LEU A 56 -25.73 -14.07 2.19
CA LEU A 56 -25.86 -15.40 1.61
C LEU A 56 -25.79 -16.52 2.65
N THR A 57 -24.99 -16.37 3.70
CA THR A 57 -24.99 -17.32 4.83
C THR A 57 -26.35 -17.35 5.55
N GLY A 58 -27.00 -16.21 5.70
CA GLY A 58 -28.38 -16.14 6.21
C GLY A 58 -29.37 -16.86 5.29
N ALA A 59 -29.27 -16.64 3.97
CA ALA A 59 -30.10 -17.32 2.99
C ALA A 59 -29.86 -18.84 2.98
N ALA A 60 -28.63 -19.29 3.21
CA ALA A 60 -28.31 -20.72 3.33
C ALA A 60 -29.00 -21.34 4.55
N ALA A 61 -29.03 -20.64 5.68
CA ALA A 61 -29.75 -21.10 6.88
C ALA A 61 -31.25 -21.20 6.64
N GLU A 62 -31.84 -20.21 5.96
CA GLU A 62 -33.26 -20.22 5.60
C GLU A 62 -33.60 -21.39 4.66
N GLU A 63 -32.78 -21.66 3.65
CA GLU A 63 -33.00 -22.78 2.72
C GLU A 63 -32.87 -24.15 3.39
N ILE A 64 -32.13 -24.25 4.51
CA ILE A 64 -32.06 -25.47 5.34
C ILE A 64 -33.37 -25.67 6.11
N THR A 65 -33.96 -24.59 6.66
CA THR A 65 -35.18 -24.67 7.46
C THR A 65 -36.45 -24.75 6.61
N ASN A 66 -36.47 -24.04 5.49
CA ASN A 66 -37.60 -23.93 4.56
C ASN A 66 -37.10 -24.19 3.12
N PRO A 67 -36.93 -25.46 2.71
CA PRO A 67 -36.37 -25.78 1.41
C PRO A 67 -37.26 -25.28 0.26
N THR A 68 -36.71 -24.44 -0.61
CA THR A 68 -37.43 -23.88 -1.76
C THR A 68 -37.22 -24.74 -3.01
N SER A 69 -36.05 -25.38 -3.16
CA SER A 69 -35.75 -26.19 -4.34
C SER A 69 -34.81 -27.37 -4.02
N PRO A 70 -34.84 -28.47 -4.82
CA PRO A 70 -33.99 -29.64 -4.58
C PRO A 70 -32.48 -29.33 -4.57
N ASN A 71 -32.06 -28.31 -5.32
CA ASN A 71 -30.66 -27.88 -5.46
C ASN A 71 -30.39 -26.51 -4.83
N GLY A 72 -31.30 -25.99 -4.01
CA GLY A 72 -31.23 -24.64 -3.47
C GLY A 72 -30.00 -24.44 -2.58
N LEU A 73 -29.78 -25.39 -1.66
CA LEU A 73 -28.63 -25.35 -0.76
C LEU A 73 -27.29 -25.39 -1.51
N GLN A 74 -27.17 -26.24 -2.54
CA GLN A 74 -25.96 -26.30 -3.36
C GLN A 74 -25.71 -24.97 -4.09
N SER A 75 -26.76 -24.36 -4.61
CA SER A 75 -26.68 -23.08 -5.33
C SER A 75 -26.22 -21.94 -4.42
N VAL A 76 -26.79 -21.85 -3.21
CA VAL A 76 -26.39 -20.85 -2.22
C VAL A 76 -24.97 -21.13 -1.71
N ALA A 77 -24.59 -22.37 -1.47
CA ALA A 77 -23.23 -22.74 -1.06
C ALA A 77 -22.18 -22.32 -2.10
N LEU A 78 -22.44 -22.57 -3.39
CA LEU A 78 -21.57 -22.12 -4.48
C LEU A 78 -21.50 -20.60 -4.58
N ALA A 79 -22.61 -19.90 -4.35
CA ALA A 79 -22.63 -18.45 -4.31
C ALA A 79 -21.80 -17.88 -3.14
N VAL A 80 -21.93 -18.46 -1.94
CA VAL A 80 -21.09 -18.10 -0.77
C VAL A 80 -19.62 -18.31 -1.10
N LEU A 81 -19.26 -19.48 -1.64
CA LEU A 81 -17.89 -19.79 -2.00
C LEU A 81 -17.35 -18.78 -3.02
N ALA A 82 -18.08 -18.49 -4.08
CA ALA A 82 -17.67 -17.54 -5.11
C ALA A 82 -17.42 -16.15 -4.52
N VAL A 83 -18.33 -15.65 -3.69
CA VAL A 83 -18.23 -14.32 -3.07
C VAL A 83 -17.05 -14.25 -2.09
N LEU A 84 -16.83 -15.28 -1.26
CA LEU A 84 -15.70 -15.29 -0.31
C LEU A 84 -14.35 -15.48 -0.99
N VAL A 85 -14.29 -16.20 -2.12
CA VAL A 85 -13.08 -16.27 -2.94
C VAL A 85 -12.77 -14.91 -3.55
N LEU A 86 -13.77 -14.20 -4.07
CA LEU A 86 -13.60 -12.84 -4.60
C LEU A 86 -13.15 -11.87 -3.50
N ASP A 87 -13.72 -11.95 -2.30
CA ASP A 87 -13.27 -11.19 -1.13
C ASP A 87 -11.78 -11.43 -0.85
N GLY A 88 -11.38 -12.70 -0.69
CA GLY A 88 -10.00 -13.07 -0.40
C GLY A 88 -9.01 -12.62 -1.47
N VAL A 89 -9.33 -12.82 -2.75
CA VAL A 89 -8.48 -12.39 -3.87
C VAL A 89 -8.35 -10.87 -3.90
N SER A 90 -9.46 -10.13 -3.78
CA SER A 90 -9.43 -8.67 -3.75
C SER A 90 -8.66 -8.14 -2.54
N ALA A 91 -8.90 -8.69 -1.33
CA ALA A 91 -8.17 -8.30 -0.13
C ALA A 91 -6.66 -8.54 -0.28
N LEU A 92 -6.26 -9.67 -0.88
CA LEU A 92 -4.86 -9.99 -1.13
C LEU A 92 -4.20 -9.00 -2.11
N ILE A 93 -4.85 -8.71 -3.25
CA ILE A 93 -4.33 -7.73 -4.23
C ILE A 93 -4.23 -6.34 -3.59
N GLY A 94 -5.24 -5.94 -2.80
CA GLY A 94 -5.21 -4.69 -2.04
C GLY A 94 -4.01 -4.61 -1.10
N SER A 95 -3.76 -5.70 -0.35
CA SER A 95 -2.67 -5.79 0.62
C SER A 95 -1.29 -5.76 -0.04
N ILE A 96 -1.11 -6.51 -1.14
CA ILE A 96 0.13 -6.50 -1.94
C ILE A 96 0.39 -5.10 -2.50
N SER A 97 -0.66 -4.41 -2.95
CA SER A 97 -0.53 -3.05 -3.48
C SER A 97 -0.05 -2.06 -2.42
N VAL A 98 -0.60 -2.12 -1.20
CA VAL A 98 -0.17 -1.29 -0.07
C VAL A 98 1.26 -1.62 0.34
N GLU A 99 1.60 -2.90 0.49
CA GLU A 99 2.95 -3.35 0.84
C GLU A 99 3.98 -2.88 -0.20
N THR A 100 3.64 -2.97 -1.49
CA THR A 100 4.51 -2.48 -2.57
C THR A 100 4.74 -0.97 -2.46
N ILE A 101 3.72 -0.18 -2.12
CA ILE A 101 3.87 1.26 -1.87
C ILE A 101 4.78 1.50 -0.67
N ALA A 102 4.60 0.75 0.42
CA ALA A 102 5.40 0.90 1.64
C ALA A 102 6.88 0.58 1.39
N GLN A 103 7.18 -0.51 0.68
CA GLN A 103 8.55 -0.87 0.31
C GLN A 103 9.20 0.17 -0.62
N ARG A 104 8.44 0.67 -1.60
CA ARG A 104 8.93 1.72 -2.51
C ARG A 104 9.16 3.04 -1.77
N LEU A 105 8.27 3.42 -0.86
CA LEU A 105 8.46 4.57 0.03
C LEU A 105 9.75 4.40 0.85
N ALA A 106 9.96 3.24 1.49
CA ALA A 106 11.17 2.99 2.27
C ALA A 106 12.45 3.06 1.41
N ARG A 107 12.42 2.46 0.21
CA ARG A 107 13.52 2.54 -0.76
C ARG A 107 13.82 3.98 -1.17
N ASP A 108 12.79 4.72 -1.59
CA ASP A 108 12.91 6.11 -2.05
C ASP A 108 13.41 7.03 -0.92
N SER A 109 12.95 6.82 0.31
CA SER A 109 13.38 7.58 1.49
C SER A 109 14.86 7.39 1.80
N ARG A 110 15.35 6.14 1.67
CA ARG A 110 16.78 5.84 1.84
C ARG A 110 17.63 6.44 0.73
N GLU A 111 17.13 6.43 -0.51
CA GLU A 111 17.77 7.11 -1.65
C GLU A 111 17.85 8.63 -1.40
N GLU A 112 16.78 9.27 -0.94
CA GLU A 112 16.77 10.69 -0.57
C GLU A 112 17.77 11.01 0.55
N LEU A 113 17.86 10.15 1.56
CA LEU A 113 18.82 10.31 2.66
C LEU A 113 20.26 10.16 2.16
N TYR A 114 20.54 9.17 1.31
CA TYR A 114 21.86 8.95 0.74
C TYR A 114 22.32 10.15 -0.09
N ILE A 115 21.47 10.66 -0.97
CA ILE A 115 21.74 11.86 -1.78
C ILE A 115 21.96 13.08 -0.87
N SER A 116 21.13 13.23 0.18
CA SER A 116 21.27 14.32 1.15
C SER A 116 22.60 14.27 1.90
N LEU A 117 23.08 13.07 2.25
CA LEU A 117 24.35 12.86 2.93
C LEU A 117 25.54 13.13 2.02
N LEU A 118 25.51 12.66 0.76
CA LEU A 118 26.58 12.94 -0.21
C LEU A 118 26.78 14.43 -0.50
N GLY A 119 25.72 15.22 -0.38
CA GLY A 119 25.78 16.67 -0.56
C GLY A 119 26.21 17.47 0.67
N LYS A 120 26.53 16.83 1.81
CA LYS A 120 26.99 17.54 3.03
C LYS A 120 28.48 17.87 2.98
N SER A 121 28.89 18.85 3.77
CA SER A 121 30.29 19.27 3.88
C SER A 121 31.15 18.22 4.60
N GLN A 122 32.46 18.22 4.34
CA GLN A 122 33.40 17.37 5.06
C GLN A 122 33.34 17.57 6.59
N THR A 123 33.15 18.81 7.06
CA THR A 123 32.95 19.09 8.49
C THR A 123 31.78 18.32 9.10
N PHE A 124 30.67 18.13 8.35
CA PHE A 124 29.56 17.31 8.84
C PHE A 124 29.96 15.84 8.94
N HIS A 125 30.69 15.33 7.95
CA HIS A 125 31.17 13.94 7.94
C HIS A 125 32.21 13.66 9.03
N ASP A 126 33.03 14.64 9.40
CA ASP A 126 34.00 14.52 10.50
C ASP A 126 33.31 14.50 11.88
N GLN A 127 32.18 15.19 12.02
CA GLN A 127 31.44 15.31 13.29
C GLN A 127 30.41 14.20 13.51
N GLN A 128 29.91 13.58 12.44
CA GLN A 128 28.82 12.62 12.49
C GLN A 128 29.20 11.30 11.84
N ARG A 129 28.99 10.19 12.56
CA ARG A 129 29.15 8.85 11.99
C ARG A 129 28.02 8.56 11.02
N VAL A 130 28.28 8.70 9.72
CA VAL A 130 27.31 8.43 8.66
C VAL A 130 26.73 7.02 8.76
N GLY A 131 27.53 6.03 9.17
CA GLY A 131 27.08 4.67 9.41
C GLY A 131 25.95 4.58 10.45
N ASP A 132 26.05 5.33 11.55
CA ASP A 132 25.02 5.34 12.61
C ASP A 132 23.74 6.05 12.13
N ILE A 133 23.86 7.09 11.31
CA ILE A 133 22.71 7.77 10.69
C ILE A 133 21.98 6.83 9.74
N MET A 134 22.72 6.10 8.90
CA MET A 134 22.13 5.14 7.97
C MET A 134 21.48 3.96 8.69
N ALA A 135 22.10 3.43 9.75
CA ALA A 135 21.53 2.36 10.56
C ALA A 135 20.21 2.75 11.24
N ARG A 136 19.99 4.03 11.53
CA ARG A 136 18.70 4.53 12.06
C ARG A 136 17.61 4.65 11.00
N ALA A 137 17.98 4.67 9.72
CA ALA A 137 17.06 4.85 8.59
C ALA A 137 16.73 3.53 7.86
N THR A 138 17.35 2.43 8.25
CA THR A 138 17.07 1.07 7.74
C THR A 138 15.90 0.45 8.46
#